data_AF-A0A355T036-F1
#
_entry.id   AF-A0A355T036-F1
#
_cell.length_a   1.000
_cell.length_b   1.000
_cell.length_c   1.000
_cell.angle_alpha   90.00
_cell.angle_beta   90.00
_cell.angle_gamma   90.00
#
_symmetry.space_group_name_H-M   'P 1'
#
loop_
_entity.id
_entity.type
_entity.pdbx_description
1 polymer ?
#
loop_
_entity_poly.entity_id
_entity_poly.type
_entity_poly.pdbx_seq_one_letter_code
_entity_poly.pdbx_strand_id
1 'polypeptide(L)'
;MDTIDLILTLISIFILLCLSGFFSGSETALTAASRARMHHLSENGSKRAQHVQRLTEDRERLIGAILLGNNLVNILASALATSLLIFFFG
;
A
#
# COMPACT_ATOMS: atom_id res chain seq x y z
N MET A 1 -12.12 -23.40 14.65
CA MET A 1 -12.20 -21.94 14.59
C MET A 1 -13.53 -21.55 15.18
N ASP A 2 -13.53 -20.84 16.29
CA ASP A 2 -14.78 -20.35 16.85
C ASP A 2 -15.27 -19.10 16.07
N THR A 3 -16.45 -18.60 16.41
CA THR A 3 -17.04 -17.45 15.71
C THR A 3 -16.20 -16.19 15.87
N ILE A 4 -15.49 -16.04 16.99
CA ILE A 4 -14.65 -14.88 17.27
C ILE A 4 -13.42 -14.91 16.37
N ASP A 5 -12.72 -16.05 16.31
CA ASP A 5 -11.57 -16.26 15.42
C ASP A 5 -11.94 -15.98 13.95
N LEU A 6 -13.13 -16.42 13.52
CA LEU A 6 -13.64 -16.19 12.17
C LEU A 6 -13.81 -14.70 11.87
N ILE A 7 -14.48 -13.97 12.75
CA ILE A 7 -14.70 -12.53 12.58
C ILE A 7 -13.36 -11.79 12.58
N LEU A 8 -12.45 -12.13 13.49
CA LEU A 8 -11.12 -11.52 13.56
C LEU A 8 -10.31 -11.77 12.29
N THR A 9 -10.36 -12.99 11.74
CA THR A 9 -9.67 -13.35 10.50
C THR A 9 -10.22 -12.55 9.32
N LEU A 10 -11.54 -12.46 9.17
CA LEU A 10 -12.18 -11.69 8.10
C LEU A 10 -11.87 -10.18 8.20
N ILE A 11 -11.93 -9.61 9.40
CA ILE A 11 -11.55 -8.21 9.64
C ILE A 11 -10.08 -7.99 9.30
N SER A 12 -9.20 -8.92 9.68
CA SER A 12 -7.77 -8.84 9.36
C SER A 12 -7.52 -8.86 7.87
N ILE A 13 -8.16 -9.76 7.12
CA ILE A 13 -8.10 -9.82 5.65
C ILE A 13 -8.60 -8.50 5.04
N PHE A 14 -9.72 -7.98 5.52
CA PHE A 14 -10.28 -6.70 5.03
C PHE A 14 -9.29 -5.54 5.24
N ILE A 15 -8.70 -5.43 6.44
CA ILE A 15 -7.69 -4.39 6.74
C ILE A 15 -6.48 -4.55 5.83
N LEU A 16 -5.99 -5.78 5.63
CA LEU A 16 -4.87 -6.06 4.73
C LEU A 16 -5.21 -5.65 3.29
N LEU A 17 -6.42 -5.94 2.79
CA LEU A 17 -6.84 -5.48 1.46
C LEU A 17 -6.87 -3.94 1.35
N CYS A 18 -7.35 -3.24 2.38
CA CYS A 18 -7.29 -1.77 2.41
C CYS A 18 -5.85 -1.25 2.39
N LEU A 19 -4.93 -1.88 3.14
CA LEU A 19 -3.51 -1.55 3.15
C LEU A 19 -2.86 -1.81 1.78
N SER A 20 -3.17 -2.94 1.14
CA SER A 20 -2.73 -3.28 -0.22
C SER A 20 -3.17 -2.21 -1.22
N GLY A 21 -4.44 -1.81 -1.16
CA GLY A 21 -4.98 -0.71 -1.95
C GLY A 21 -4.28 0.62 -1.71
N PHE A 22 -3.93 0.94 -0.45
CA PHE A 22 -3.15 2.14 -0.13
C PHE A 22 -1.75 2.13 -0.76
N PHE A 23 -1.03 1.00 -0.68
CA PHE A 23 0.31 0.87 -1.30
C PHE A 23 0.24 0.97 -2.82
N SER A 24 -0.68 0.22 -3.45
CA SER A 24 -0.86 0.26 -4.91
C SER A 24 -1.34 1.62 -5.44
N GLY A 25 -2.23 2.28 -4.69
CA GLY A 25 -2.68 3.64 -4.99
C GLY A 25 -1.54 4.67 -4.85
N SER A 26 -0.65 4.50 -3.87
CA SER A 26 0.53 5.35 -3.69
C SER A 26 1.53 5.21 -4.83
N GLU A 27 1.75 3.98 -5.32
CA GLU A 27 2.58 3.72 -6.51
C GLU A 27 2.01 4.42 -7.75
N THR A 28 0.70 4.29 -7.97
CA THR A 28 -0.01 4.92 -9.08
C THR A 28 0.03 6.45 -8.98
N ALA A 29 -0.18 7.01 -7.79
CA ALA A 29 -0.10 8.45 -7.55
C ALA A 29 1.32 8.99 -7.79
N LEU A 30 2.35 8.28 -7.34
CA LEU A 30 3.75 8.65 -7.53
C LEU A 30 4.17 8.57 -9.00
N THR A 31 3.69 7.57 -9.73
CA THR A 31 3.97 7.40 -11.16
C THR A 31 3.21 8.40 -12.04
N ALA A 32 1.99 8.77 -11.66
CA ALA A 32 1.19 9.77 -12.36
C ALA A 32 1.62 11.23 -12.06
N ALA A 33 2.32 11.47 -10.95
CA ALA A 33 2.80 12.80 -10.59
C ALA A 33 3.87 13.31 -11.59
N SER A 34 3.58 14.42 -12.29
CA SER A 34 4.53 15.07 -13.19
C SER A 34 5.66 15.75 -12.41
N ARG A 35 6.91 15.28 -12.60
CA ARG A 35 8.11 15.89 -12.01
C ARG A 35 8.22 17.38 -12.37
N ALA A 36 8.03 17.72 -13.65
CA ALA A 36 8.12 19.10 -14.12
C ALA A 36 7.08 20.01 -13.44
N ARG A 37 5.84 19.51 -13.31
CA ARG A 37 4.78 20.25 -12.61
C ARG A 37 5.09 20.43 -11.13
N MET A 38 5.56 19.38 -10.45
CA MET A 38 5.92 19.46 -9.03
C MET A 38 7.10 20.39 -8.79
N HIS A 39 8.10 20.40 -9.67
CA HIS A 39 9.22 21.32 -9.62
C HIS A 39 8.74 22.77 -9.72
N HIS A 40 7.95 23.10 -10.75
CA HIS A 40 7.41 24.45 -10.92
C HIS A 40 6.53 24.90 -9.74
N LEU A 41 5.68 24.02 -9.19
CA LEU A 41 4.88 24.36 -7.99
C LEU A 41 5.75 24.55 -6.74
N SER A 42 6.84 23.80 -6.62
CA SER A 42 7.79 23.89 -5.52
C SER A 42 8.53 25.23 -5.50
N GLU A 43 8.99 25.68 -6.68
CA GLU A 43 9.60 27.01 -6.88
C GLU A 43 8.62 28.15 -6.56
N ASN A 44 7.34 27.96 -6.88
CA ASN A 44 6.26 28.91 -6.56
C ASN A 44 5.80 28.85 -5.08
N GLY A 45 6.57 28.20 -4.19
CA GLY A 45 6.34 28.21 -2.75
C GLY A 45 5.35 27.16 -2.22
N SER A 46 4.90 26.21 -3.05
CA SER A 46 4.01 25.13 -2.60
C SER A 46 4.76 24.14 -1.72
N LYS A 47 4.51 24.21 -0.40
CA LYS A 47 5.06 23.25 0.58
C LYS A 47 4.74 21.80 0.23
N ARG A 48 3.53 21.52 -0.27
CA ARG A 48 3.12 20.17 -0.69
C ARG A 48 3.96 19.66 -1.87
N ALA A 49 4.23 20.53 -2.85
CA ALA A 49 5.06 20.16 -4.00
C ALA A 49 6.52 19.93 -3.58
N GLN A 50 7.05 20.69 -2.61
CA GLN A 50 8.37 20.43 -2.03
C GLN A 50 8.45 19.05 -1.36
N HIS A 51 7.41 18.63 -0.63
CA HIS A 51 7.37 17.27 -0.06
C HIS A 51 7.38 16.19 -1.14
N VAL A 52 6.54 16.33 -2.18
CA VAL A 52 6.50 15.38 -3.30
C VAL A 52 7.84 15.34 -4.03
N GLN A 53 8.50 16.49 -4.23
CA GLN A 53 9.80 16.56 -4.87
C GLN A 53 10.87 15.80 -4.08
N ARG A 54 10.96 16.01 -2.76
CA ARG A 54 11.87 15.26 -1.87
C ARG A 54 11.59 13.75 -1.88
N LEU A 55 10.31 13.35 -1.85
CA LEU A 55 9.90 11.95 -1.96
C LEU A 55 10.30 11.33 -3.32
N THR A 56 10.28 12.12 -4.38
CA THR A 56 10.53 11.67 -5.75
C THR A 56 12.02 11.75 -6.15
N GLU A 57 12.84 12.46 -5.39
CA GLU A 57 14.31 12.44 -5.50
C GLU A 57 14.87 11.05 -5.19
N ASP A 58 14.38 10.40 -4.13
CA ASP A 58 14.71 9.01 -3.78
C ASP A 58 13.60 8.03 -4.21
N ARG A 59 13.21 8.11 -5.50
CA ARG A 59 12.10 7.33 -6.05
C ARG A 59 12.35 5.83 -5.96
N GLU A 60 13.59 5.39 -6.13
CA GLU A 60 13.94 3.97 -6.11
C GLU A 60 13.68 3.35 -4.73
N ARG A 61 14.11 4.03 -3.66
CA ARG A 61 13.83 3.59 -2.28
C ARG A 61 12.35 3.68 -1.94
N LEU A 62 11.66 4.71 -2.41
CA LEU A 62 10.22 4.86 -2.19
C LEU A 62 9.42 3.76 -2.87
N ILE A 63 9.69 3.47 -4.14
CA ILE A 63 9.07 2.37 -4.88
C ILE A 63 9.40 1.03 -4.21
N GLY A 64 10.67 0.81 -3.84
CA GLY A 64 11.09 -0.40 -3.13
C GLY A 64 10.32 -0.61 -1.83
N ALA A 65 10.11 0.44 -1.03
CA ALA A 65 9.32 0.37 0.19
C ALA A 65 7.83 0.08 -0.08
N ILE A 66 7.24 0.72 -1.10
CA ILE A 66 5.84 0.48 -1.51
C ILE A 66 5.65 -0.97 -1.97
N LEU A 67 6.55 -1.48 -2.82
CA LEU A 67 6.49 -2.85 -3.33
C LEU A 67 6.68 -3.88 -2.21
N LEU A 68 7.63 -3.65 -1.29
CA LEU A 68 7.81 -4.51 -0.11
C LEU A 68 6.55 -4.54 0.76
N GLY A 69 5.99 -3.37 1.06
CA GLY A 69 4.77 -3.25 1.87
C GLY A 69 3.58 -3.95 1.22
N ASN A 70 3.35 -3.72 -0.07
CA ASN A 70 2.28 -4.35 -0.82
C ASN A 70 2.41 -5.88 -0.83
N ASN A 71 3.61 -6.38 -1.16
CA ASN A 71 3.86 -7.82 -1.21
C ASN A 71 3.70 -8.48 0.16
N LEU A 72 4.22 -7.87 1.23
CA LEU A 72 4.05 -8.37 2.58
C LEU A 72 2.56 -8.50 2.94
N VAL A 73 1.79 -7.44 2.72
CA VAL A 73 0.35 -7.40 3.02
C VAL A 73 -0.41 -8.45 2.21
N ASN A 74 -0.10 -8.60 0.93
CA ASN A 74 -0.74 -9.62 0.07
C ASN A 74 -0.40 -11.03 0.52
N ILE A 75 0.85 -11.32 0.88
CA ILE A 75 1.27 -12.64 1.39
C ILE A 75 0.51 -12.98 2.68
N LEU A 76 0.41 -12.03 3.61
CA LEU A 76 -0.34 -12.22 4.85
C LEU A 76 -1.83 -12.45 4.59
N ALA A 77 -2.44 -11.66 3.71
CA ALA A 77 -3.85 -11.81 3.36
C ALA A 77 -4.13 -13.17 2.70
N SER A 78 -3.27 -13.58 1.76
CA SER A 78 -3.36 -14.90 1.11
C SER A 78 -3.17 -16.03 2.11
N ALA A 79 -2.20 -15.95 3.02
CA ALA A 79 -1.98 -16.98 4.04
C ALA A 79 -3.19 -17.15 4.98
N LEU A 80 -3.78 -16.04 5.44
CA LEU A 80 -4.99 -16.06 6.25
C LEU A 80 -6.19 -16.62 5.47
N ALA A 81 -6.38 -16.19 4.22
CA ALA A 81 -7.44 -16.70 3.35
C ALA A 81 -7.29 -18.21 3.07
N THR A 82 -6.06 -18.67 2.84
CA THR A 82 -5.76 -20.09 2.68
C THR A 82 -6.07 -20.88 3.96
N SER A 83 -5.65 -20.40 5.13
CA SER A 83 -5.99 -21.04 6.42
C SER A 83 -7.50 -21.12 6.63
N LEU A 84 -8.23 -20.06 6.26
CA LEU A 84 -9.68 -20.01 6.35
C LEU A 84 -10.35 -21.04 5.42
N LEU A 85 -9.88 -21.13 4.17
CA LEU A 85 -10.39 -22.10 3.19
C LEU A 85 -10.10 -23.54 3.62
N ILE A 86 -8.90 -23.82 4.13
CA ILE A 86 -8.56 -25.15 4.67
C ILE A 86 -9.51 -25.52 5.81
N PHE A 87 -9.84 -24.58 6.71
CA PHE A 87 -10.78 -24.86 7.79
C PHE A 87 -12.20 -25.23 7.29
N PHE A 88 -12.66 -24.64 6.19
CA PHE A 88 -14.02 -24.89 5.67
C PHE A 88 -14.11 -26.06 4.69
N PHE A 89 -13.06 -26.35 3.94
CA PHE A 89 -13.09 -27.28 2.81
C PHE A 89 -12.05 -28.41 2.88
N GLY A 90 -11.12 -28.34 3.84
CA GLY A 90 -10.04 -29.31 4.04
C GLY A 90 -10.33 -30.37 5.09
#